data_AF-A0A9D4MUI5-F1
#
_entry.id   AF-A0A9D4MUI5-F1
#
_cell.length_a   1.000
_cell.length_b   1.000
_cell.length_c   1.000
_cell.angle_alpha   90.00
_cell.angle_beta   90.00
_cell.angle_gamma   90.00
#
_symmetry.space_group_name_H-M   'P 1'
#
loop_
_entity.id
_entity.type
_entity.pdbx_description
1 polymer ?
#
loop_
_entity_poly.entity_id
_entity_poly.type
_entity_poly.pdbx_seq_one_letter_code
_entity_poly.pdbx_strand_id
1 'polypeptide(L)'
;MFYAVQSLRSIVDGASGANIRAMTVHDAPRYRWRGMHLDVARNFRTLDDVKRLLNVNAMYKMNVLHLHLTDDEGWRLEIDGLQELTEVCIDKQKKN
;
A
#
# COMPACT_ATOMS: atom_id res chain seq x y z
N MET A 1 11.84 2.48 15.62
CA MET A 1 12.64 1.28 15.25
C MET A 1 12.44 0.84 13.80
N PHE A 2 11.20 0.62 13.32
CA PHE A 2 10.94 0.15 11.94
C PHE A 2 11.63 0.96 10.82
N TYR A 3 11.50 2.29 10.80
CA TYR A 3 12.10 3.12 9.73
C TYR A 3 13.62 3.15 9.74
N ALA A 4 14.26 2.95 10.90
CA ALA A 4 15.72 2.83 10.97
C ALA A 4 16.21 1.59 10.22
N VAL A 5 15.48 0.47 10.34
CA VAL A 5 15.77 -0.75 9.57
C VAL A 5 15.57 -0.51 8.07
N GLN A 6 14.54 0.24 7.67
CA GLN A 6 14.35 0.58 6.24
C GLN A 6 15.49 1.47 5.72
N SER A 7 15.96 2.43 6.51
CA SER A 7 17.15 3.23 6.16
C SER A 7 18.41 2.37 6.04
N LEU A 8 18.62 1.40 6.94
CA LEU A 8 19.73 0.47 6.81
C LEU A 8 19.61 -0.36 5.53
N ARG A 9 18.43 -0.90 5.23
CA ARG A 9 18.16 -1.67 4.01
C ARG A 9 18.39 -0.85 2.73
N SER A 10 18.12 0.46 2.73
CA SER A 10 18.40 1.31 1.57
C SER A 10 19.88 1.57 1.33
N ILE A 11 20.73 1.37 2.35
CA ILE A 11 22.18 1.57 2.26
C ILE A 11 22.91 0.26 1.92
N VAL A 12 22.34 -0.89 2.32
CA VAL A 12 22.86 -2.21 1.97
C VAL A 12 22.71 -2.39 0.46
N ASP A 13 23.83 -2.39 -0.27
CA ASP A 13 23.85 -2.78 -1.66
C ASP A 13 23.62 -4.31 -1.76
N GLY A 14 22.83 -4.77 -2.71
CA GLY A 14 22.29 -6.14 -2.78
C GLY A 14 23.32 -7.27 -3.00
N ALA A 15 24.62 -6.96 -2.89
CA ALA A 15 25.71 -7.90 -3.03
C ALA A 15 26.03 -8.61 -1.70
N SER A 16 26.23 -9.92 -1.79
CA SER A 16 26.68 -10.77 -0.68
C SER A 16 28.02 -10.24 -0.12
N GLY A 17 28.03 -9.71 1.10
CA GLY A 17 29.21 -9.13 1.74
C GLY A 17 29.28 -7.60 1.78
N ALA A 18 28.15 -6.89 1.70
CA ALA A 18 28.09 -5.44 1.74
C ALA A 18 28.78 -4.84 3.00
N ASN A 19 29.93 -4.21 2.77
CA ASN A 19 30.63 -3.40 3.78
C ASN A 19 30.00 -2.01 3.84
N ILE A 20 29.32 -1.70 4.94
CA ILE A 20 28.73 -0.37 5.17
C ILE A 20 29.70 0.43 6.04
N ARG A 21 29.97 1.68 5.65
CA ARG A 21 30.75 2.60 6.50
C ARG A 21 29.99 2.90 7.78
N ALA A 22 30.66 2.81 8.92
CA ALA A 22 30.09 3.24 10.20
C ALA A 22 29.65 4.71 10.09
N MET A 23 28.43 5.00 10.52
CA MET A 23 27.85 6.34 10.48
C MET A 23 26.81 6.51 11.59
N THR A 24 26.54 7.77 11.93
CA THR A 24 25.45 8.14 12.83
C THR A 24 24.39 8.89 12.02
N VAL A 25 23.14 8.47 12.13
CA VAL A 25 22.01 9.05 11.40
C VAL A 25 20.96 9.53 12.39
N HIS A 26 20.60 10.81 12.30
CA HIS A 26 19.45 11.40 12.99
C HIS A 26 18.39 11.73 11.94
N ASP A 27 17.23 11.09 12.03
CA ASP A 27 16.17 11.22 11.02
C ASP A 27 14.80 11.34 11.69
N ALA A 28 13.94 12.19 11.11
CA ALA A 28 12.58 12.41 11.54
C ALA A 28 11.71 12.87 10.35
N PRO A 29 10.44 12.46 10.27
CA PRO A 29 9.58 12.85 9.16
C PRO A 29 9.24 14.34 9.22
N ARG A 30 9.37 15.05 8.10
CA ARG A 30 8.89 16.44 7.97
C ARG A 30 7.37 16.55 8.16
N TYR A 31 6.63 15.58 7.65
CA TYR A 31 5.17 15.54 7.74
C TYR A 31 4.70 14.25 8.40
N ARG A 32 3.75 14.38 9.33
CA ARG A 32 3.12 13.22 9.98
C ARG A 32 2.34 12.36 9.00
N TRP A 33 1.72 12.96 7.98
CA TRP A 33 0.92 12.27 6.97
C TRP A 33 1.70 12.14 5.66
N ARG A 34 2.03 10.91 5.27
CA ARG A 34 2.71 10.57 4.01
C ARG A 34 1.87 9.50 3.32
N GLY A 35 0.91 9.98 2.53
CA GLY A 35 -0.18 9.19 1.99
C GLY A 35 0.05 8.71 0.57
N MET A 36 -0.41 7.49 0.29
CA MET A 36 -0.59 6.94 -1.05
C MET A 36 -2.09 6.74 -1.29
N HIS A 37 -2.61 7.19 -2.43
CA HIS A 37 -4.00 6.98 -2.82
C HIS A 37 -4.10 5.80 -3.79
N LEU A 38 -5.01 4.86 -3.52
CA LEU A 38 -5.26 3.71 -4.37
C LEU A 38 -6.75 3.60 -4.67
N ASP A 39 -7.07 3.71 -5.95
CA ASP A 39 -8.41 3.45 -6.49
C ASP A 39 -8.54 1.97 -6.89
N VAL A 40 -9.49 1.30 -6.24
CA VAL A 40 -9.88 -0.09 -6.53
C VAL A 40 -11.33 -0.19 -7.03
N ALA A 41 -12.05 0.95 -7.08
CA ALA A 41 -13.43 1.00 -7.50
C ALA A 41 -13.51 0.88 -9.03
N ARG A 42 -12.78 1.74 -9.76
CA ARG A 42 -12.78 1.79 -11.23
C ARG A 42 -12.23 0.52 -11.86
N ASN A 43 -11.12 0.02 -11.34
CA ASN A 43 -10.48 -1.22 -11.78
C ASN A 43 -10.05 -2.02 -10.56
N PHE A 44 -10.55 -3.24 -10.43
CA PHE A 44 -10.27 -4.08 -9.28
C PHE A 44 -8.78 -4.44 -9.18
N ARG A 45 -8.27 -4.46 -7.95
CA ARG A 45 -6.90 -4.89 -7.62
C ARG A 45 -6.98 -6.07 -6.68
N THR A 46 -6.15 -7.08 -6.93
CA THR A 46 -6.12 -8.25 -6.06
C THR A 46 -5.51 -7.88 -4.70
N LEU A 47 -5.82 -8.66 -3.67
CA LEU A 47 -5.23 -8.44 -2.36
C LEU A 47 -3.69 -8.51 -2.39
N ASP A 48 -3.13 -9.36 -3.25
CA ASP A 48 -1.68 -9.51 -3.39
C ASP A 48 -1.04 -8.28 -4.02
N ASP A 49 -1.69 -7.65 -4.99
CA ASP A 49 -1.24 -6.36 -5.53
C ASP A 49 -1.22 -5.27 -4.46
N VAL A 50 -2.26 -5.21 -3.62
CA VAL A 50 -2.34 -4.24 -2.52
C VAL A 50 -1.26 -4.50 -1.48
N LYS A 51 -1.01 -5.76 -1.11
CA LYS A 51 0.08 -6.15 -0.20
C LYS A 51 1.45 -5.78 -0.78
N ARG A 52 1.66 -5.99 -2.08
CA ARG A 52 2.90 -5.58 -2.75
C ARG A 52 3.09 -4.07 -2.69
N LEU A 53 2.03 -3.29 -2.90
CA LEU A 53 2.07 -1.84 -2.75
C LEU A 53 2.39 -1.43 -1.30
N LEU A 54 1.78 -2.08 -0.30
CA LEU A 54 2.07 -1.83 1.11
C LEU A 54 3.55 -2.07 1.45
N ASN A 55 4.15 -3.14 0.90
CA ASN A 55 5.57 -3.41 1.07
C ASN A 55 6.44 -2.27 0.51
N VAL A 56 6.11 -1.77 -0.68
CA VAL A 56 6.81 -0.63 -1.30
C VAL A 56 6.64 0.64 -0.46
N ASN A 57 5.42 0.95 -0.04
CA ASN A 57 5.13 2.09 0.83
C ASN A 57 5.95 2.03 2.13
N ALA A 58 6.04 0.85 2.74
CA ALA A 58 6.78 0.64 3.97
C ALA A 58 8.30 0.84 3.77
N MET A 59 8.87 0.37 2.65
CA MET A 59 10.28 0.60 2.30
C MET A 59 10.60 2.10 2.18
N TYR A 60 9.69 2.87 1.57
CA TYR A 60 9.84 4.32 1.40
C TYR A 60 9.27 5.15 2.56
N LYS A 61 8.97 4.53 3.70
CA LYS A 61 8.47 5.19 4.92
C LYS A 61 7.14 5.93 4.75
N MET A 62 6.34 5.60 3.73
CA MET A 62 4.94 6.03 3.62
C MET A 62 4.12 5.37 4.73
N ASN A 63 3.14 6.08 5.28
CA ASN A 63 2.44 5.63 6.50
C ASN A 63 0.91 5.73 6.44
N VAL A 64 0.36 6.20 5.34
CA VAL A 64 -1.09 6.21 5.12
C VAL A 64 -1.38 5.63 3.74
N LEU A 65 -2.32 4.68 3.69
CA LEU A 65 -2.91 4.22 2.45
C LEU A 65 -4.37 4.68 2.43
N HIS A 66 -4.68 5.63 1.54
CA HIS A 66 -6.04 6.07 1.30
C HIS A 66 -6.65 5.15 0.23
N LEU A 67 -7.57 4.28 0.65
CA LEU A 67 -8.28 3.35 -0.21
C LEU A 67 -9.58 4.01 -0.70
N HIS A 68 -9.68 4.21 -2.01
CA HIS A 68 -10.92 4.63 -2.66
C HIS A 68 -11.68 3.38 -3.09
N LEU A 69 -12.63 2.99 -2.23
CA LEU A 69 -13.32 1.69 -2.27
C LEU A 69 -14.59 1.71 -3.13
N THR A 70 -15.09 2.90 -3.47
CA THR A 70 -16.39 3.09 -4.11
C THR A 70 -16.33 4.21 -5.12
N ASP A 71 -16.92 4.01 -6.30
CA ASP A 71 -17.11 5.00 -7.35
C ASP A 71 -18.33 4.58 -8.19
N ASP A 72 -18.70 5.35 -9.21
CA ASP A 72 -19.87 5.08 -10.06
C ASP A 72 -19.78 3.69 -10.72
N GLU A 73 -18.57 3.24 -11.06
CA GLU A 73 -18.32 1.99 -11.76
C GLU A 73 -18.15 0.77 -10.84
N GLY A 74 -18.10 0.94 -9.51
CA GLY A 74 -17.93 -0.21 -8.61
C GLY A 74 -17.92 0.08 -7.11
N TRP A 75 -18.33 -0.93 -6.35
CA TRP A 75 -18.36 -0.94 -4.89
C TRP A 75 -17.56 -2.14 -4.35
N ARG A 76 -16.54 -1.90 -3.50
CA ARG A 76 -15.56 -2.92 -3.07
C ARG A 76 -15.53 -3.19 -1.57
N LEU A 77 -16.42 -2.59 -0.79
CA LEU A 77 -16.49 -2.76 0.66
C LEU A 77 -17.71 -3.59 1.04
N GLU A 78 -17.52 -4.72 1.69
CA GLU A 78 -18.63 -5.47 2.26
C GLU A 78 -19.24 -4.69 3.44
N ILE A 79 -20.57 -4.57 3.47
CA ILE A 79 -21.32 -3.99 4.58
C ILE A 79 -22.35 -5.01 5.05
N ASP A 80 -22.27 -5.38 6.33
CA ASP A 80 -23.23 -6.28 6.96
C ASP A 80 -24.66 -5.74 6.80
N GLY A 81 -25.56 -6.59 6.28
CA GLY A 81 -26.95 -6.23 6.03
C GLY A 81 -27.24 -5.52 4.69
N LEU A 82 -26.22 -5.24 3.88
CA LEU A 82 -26.36 -4.67 2.53
C LEU A 82 -25.53 -5.47 1.50
N GLN A 83 -25.87 -6.75 1.35
CA GLN A 83 -25.14 -7.68 0.47
C GLN A 83 -25.23 -7.28 -1.02
N GLU A 84 -26.31 -6.59 -1.41
CA GLU A 84 -26.57 -6.17 -2.78
C GLU A 84 -25.49 -5.22 -3.32
N LEU A 85 -24.81 -4.48 -2.44
CA LEU A 85 -23.76 -3.54 -2.82
C LEU A 85 -22.55 -4.23 -3.44
N THR A 86 -22.19 -5.42 -2.96
CA THR A 86 -21.07 -6.19 -3.52
C THR A 86 -21.54 -7.16 -4.60
N GLU A 87 -22.68 -7.81 -4.42
CA GLU A 87 -23.19 -8.82 -5.35
C GLU A 87 -23.47 -8.27 -6.76
N VAL A 88 -24.21 -7.15 -6.86
CA VAL A 88 -24.62 -6.58 -8.15
C VAL A 88 -23.42 -5.97 -8.90
N CYS A 89 -22.49 -5.36 -8.18
CA CYS A 89 -21.31 -4.72 -8.75
C CYS A 89 -20.23 -5.72 -9.20
N ILE A 90 -20.13 -6.89 -8.55
CA ILE A 90 -19.23 -7.98 -8.97
C ILE A 90 -19.75 -8.68 -10.23
N ASP A 91 -21.07 -8.87 -10.35
CA ASP A 91 -21.65 -9.65 -11.46
C ASP A 91 -21.48 -8.97 -12.82
N LYS A 92 -21.38 -7.63 -12.86
CA LYS A 92 -21.03 -6.87 -14.07
C LYS A 92 -19.60 -7.13 -14.57
N GLN A 93 -18.67 -7.55 -13.71
CA GLN A 93 -17.28 -7.81 -14.08
C GLN A 93 -17.05 -9.22 -14.64
N LYS A 94 -17.96 -10.17 -14.38
CA LYS A 94 -17.87 -11.56 -14.88
C LYS A 94 -18.45 -11.78 -16.28
N LYS A 95 -19.19 -10.80 -16.82
CA LYS A 95 -19.87 -10.91 -18.13
C LYS A 95 -19.05 -10.38 -19.32
N ASN A 96 -17.77 -10.04 -19.11
CA ASN A 96 -16.82 -9.66 -20.17
C ASN A 96 -15.63 -10.60 -20.19
#